data_AF-A0A7X6SWH5-F1
#
_entry.id   AF-A0A7X6SWH5-F1
#
_cell.length_a   1.000
_cell.length_b   1.000
_cell.length_c   1.000
_cell.angle_alpha   90.00
_cell.angle_beta   90.00
_cell.angle_gamma   90.00
#
_symmetry.space_group_name_H-M   'P 1'
#
loop_
_entity.id
_entity.type
_entity.pdbx_description
1 polymer ?
#
loop_
_entity_poly.entity_id
_entity_poly.type
_entity_poly.pdbx_seq_one_letter_code
_entity_poly.pdbx_strand_id
1 'polypeptide(L)'
;MPRDVVGRFEAVAAGFTAEVLRVTDWDAATPCEGWAASDIVNHLLTWYPANLRNADIDLEVTGDTPTTRWFSFVAAVRELLHDERATATFHSGPDEGSTVTQATTAFLLPDIFMHTWDLARSQGHDVTLDPDYAARNLAGLQSLGGALQETGQFGPPLTPPADASPGEQLMAYVGREVR
;
A
#
# COMPACT_ATOMS: atom_id res chain seq x y z
N MET A 1 -5.49 -3.53 -14.00
CA MET A 1 -6.13 -2.58 -13.03
C MET A 1 -7.15 -1.60 -13.66
N PRO A 2 -8.28 -1.28 -12.98
CA PRO A 2 -9.24 -0.24 -13.40
C PRO A 2 -8.65 1.19 -13.48
N ARG A 3 -9.34 2.06 -14.24
CA ARG A 3 -8.88 3.45 -14.49
C ARG A 3 -9.37 4.44 -13.45
N ASP A 4 -10.59 4.29 -12.97
CA ASP A 4 -11.15 5.11 -11.90
C ASP A 4 -10.58 4.69 -10.54
N VAL A 5 -10.61 5.63 -9.58
CA VAL A 5 -10.02 5.43 -8.25
C VAL A 5 -10.74 4.36 -7.45
N VAL A 6 -12.08 4.33 -7.51
CA VAL A 6 -12.91 3.38 -6.75
C VAL A 6 -12.65 1.97 -7.22
N GLY A 7 -12.77 1.72 -8.53
CA GLY A 7 -12.49 0.40 -9.10
C GLY A 7 -11.06 -0.05 -8.87
N ARG A 8 -10.08 0.87 -8.89
CA ARG A 8 -8.69 0.54 -8.56
C ARG A 8 -8.51 0.19 -7.10
N PHE A 9 -9.15 0.94 -6.19
CA PHE A 9 -9.17 0.62 -4.77
C PHE A 9 -9.74 -0.77 -4.53
N GLU A 10 -10.90 -1.11 -5.12
CA GLU A 10 -11.49 -2.44 -4.98
C GLU A 10 -10.55 -3.55 -5.46
N ALA A 11 -9.90 -3.37 -6.61
CA ALA A 11 -8.99 -4.37 -7.16
C ALA A 11 -7.74 -4.58 -6.27
N VAL A 12 -7.14 -3.49 -5.78
CA VAL A 12 -5.95 -3.54 -4.92
C VAL A 12 -6.31 -4.10 -3.54
N ALA A 13 -7.40 -3.62 -2.93
CA ALA A 13 -7.87 -4.09 -1.63
C ALA A 13 -8.29 -5.57 -1.67
N ALA A 14 -8.89 -6.04 -2.77
CA ALA A 14 -9.22 -7.46 -2.94
C ALA A 14 -7.96 -8.35 -2.99
N GLY A 15 -6.90 -7.90 -3.66
CA GLY A 15 -5.61 -8.60 -3.69
C GLY A 15 -5.00 -8.75 -2.29
N PHE A 16 -4.91 -7.65 -1.54
CA PHE A 16 -4.39 -7.69 -0.17
C PHE A 16 -5.30 -8.49 0.77
N THR A 17 -6.63 -8.36 0.63
CA THR A 17 -7.62 -9.12 1.40
C THR A 17 -7.46 -10.63 1.22
N ALA A 18 -7.17 -11.07 0.00
CA ALA A 18 -6.93 -12.49 -0.27
C ALA A 18 -5.71 -13.01 0.51
N GLU A 19 -4.64 -12.22 0.62
CA GLU A 19 -3.46 -12.59 1.40
C GLU A 19 -3.71 -12.51 2.91
N VAL A 20 -4.43 -11.50 3.41
CA VAL A 20 -4.86 -11.41 4.82
C VAL A 20 -5.63 -12.67 5.26
N LEU A 21 -6.51 -13.19 4.40
CA LEU A 21 -7.26 -14.41 4.68
C LEU A 21 -6.41 -15.68 4.68
N ARG A 22 -5.19 -15.62 4.14
CA ARG A 22 -4.23 -16.74 4.07
C ARG A 22 -3.16 -16.66 5.15
N VAL A 23 -3.08 -15.58 5.93
CA VAL A 23 -2.13 -15.46 7.03
C VAL A 23 -2.45 -16.50 8.10
N THR A 24 -1.45 -17.30 8.45
CA THR A 24 -1.53 -18.30 9.52
C THR A 24 -0.67 -17.92 10.72
N ASP A 25 0.33 -17.08 10.51
CA ASP A 25 1.20 -16.55 11.55
C ASP A 25 1.38 -15.03 11.35
N TRP A 26 0.85 -14.26 12.30
CA TRP A 26 0.91 -12.80 12.31
C TRP A 26 2.23 -12.24 12.87
N ASP A 27 3.05 -13.10 13.48
CA ASP A 27 4.40 -12.78 13.98
C ASP A 27 5.49 -13.14 12.96
N ALA A 28 5.12 -13.76 11.83
CA ALA A 28 6.04 -14.14 10.76
C ALA A 28 6.78 -12.92 10.21
N ALA A 29 8.11 -13.04 10.07
CA ALA A 29 8.94 -11.98 9.51
C ALA A 29 8.55 -11.67 8.06
N THR A 30 8.58 -10.40 7.71
CA THR A 30 8.28 -9.92 6.36
C THR A 30 9.56 -9.52 5.64
N PRO A 31 9.50 -9.32 4.32
CA PRO A 31 10.60 -8.68 3.59
C PRO A 31 10.87 -7.22 3.98
N CYS A 32 9.96 -6.56 4.71
CA CYS A 32 10.23 -5.28 5.35
C CYS A 32 11.08 -5.53 6.61
N GLU A 33 12.32 -5.03 6.63
CA GLU A 33 13.25 -5.29 7.73
C GLU A 33 12.65 -4.90 9.09
N GLY A 34 12.66 -5.86 10.03
CA GLY A 34 12.17 -5.67 11.39
C GLY A 34 10.65 -5.72 11.56
N TRP A 35 9.88 -5.99 10.49
CA TRP A 35 8.42 -6.05 10.55
C TRP A 35 7.92 -7.49 10.56
N ALA A 36 6.96 -7.77 11.44
CA ALA A 36 6.10 -8.94 11.38
C ALA A 36 4.91 -8.70 10.44
N ALA A 37 4.21 -9.77 10.04
CA ALA A 37 3.04 -9.68 9.16
C ALA A 37 1.95 -8.75 9.71
N SER A 38 1.78 -8.70 11.03
CA SER A 38 0.83 -7.78 11.68
C SER A 38 1.22 -6.31 11.56
N ASP A 39 2.52 -6.00 11.46
CA ASP A 39 3.01 -4.63 11.32
C ASP A 39 2.62 -4.02 9.97
N ILE A 40 2.55 -4.83 8.91
CA ILE A 40 2.06 -4.37 7.59
C ILE A 40 0.63 -3.84 7.71
N VAL A 41 -0.26 -4.61 8.35
CA VAL A 41 -1.65 -4.19 8.55
C VAL A 41 -1.70 -2.97 9.46
N ASN A 42 -0.96 -2.98 10.58
CA ASN A 42 -0.93 -1.85 11.50
C ASN A 42 -0.45 -0.55 10.82
N HIS A 43 0.58 -0.63 9.97
CA HIS A 43 1.10 0.49 9.21
C HIS A 43 0.01 1.12 8.34
N LEU A 44 -0.60 0.35 7.44
CA LEU A 44 -1.66 0.82 6.53
C LEU A 44 -2.82 1.49 7.28
N LEU A 45 -3.19 0.90 8.42
CA LEU A 45 -4.31 1.35 9.24
C LEU A 45 -3.96 2.52 10.16
N THR A 46 -2.68 2.89 10.29
CA THR A 46 -2.23 3.97 11.15
C THR A 46 -1.93 5.22 10.35
N TRP A 47 -1.12 5.10 9.29
CA TRP A 47 -0.65 6.27 8.57
C TRP A 47 -1.78 6.93 7.78
N TYR A 48 -2.64 6.15 7.12
CA TYR A 48 -3.66 6.72 6.23
C TYR A 48 -4.77 7.45 7.00
N PRO A 49 -5.35 6.91 8.09
CA PRO A 49 -6.28 7.68 8.92
C PRO A 49 -5.63 8.92 9.55
N ALA A 50 -4.36 8.83 9.97
CA ALA A 50 -3.64 9.99 10.50
C ALA A 50 -3.46 11.08 9.43
N ASN A 51 -3.15 10.70 8.20
CA ASN A 51 -3.03 11.64 7.09
C ASN A 51 -4.36 12.31 6.75
N LEU A 52 -5.48 11.56 6.72
CA LEU A 52 -6.82 12.09 6.46
C LEU A 52 -7.26 13.19 7.43
N ARG A 53 -6.72 13.21 8.66
CA ARG A 53 -6.98 14.29 9.63
C ARG A 53 -6.44 15.64 9.16
N ASN A 54 -5.44 15.67 8.29
CA ASN A 54 -4.96 16.90 7.64
C ASN A 54 -5.94 17.43 6.57
N ALA A 55 -7.03 16.71 6.29
CA ALA A 55 -8.18 17.14 5.49
C ALA A 55 -9.48 17.16 6.33
N ASP A 56 -9.36 17.23 7.66
CA ASP A 56 -10.47 17.23 8.63
C ASP A 56 -11.37 15.98 8.56
N ILE A 57 -10.82 14.85 8.12
CA ILE A 57 -11.52 13.56 8.04
C ILE A 57 -10.96 12.61 9.09
N ASP A 58 -11.80 12.19 10.03
CA ASP A 58 -11.47 11.10 10.94
C ASP A 58 -12.05 9.79 10.38
N LEU A 59 -11.16 8.88 9.96
CA LEU A 59 -11.54 7.57 9.43
C LEU A 59 -11.56 6.55 10.57
N GLU A 60 -12.76 6.13 10.96
CA GLU A 60 -12.92 5.15 12.03
C GLU A 60 -12.59 3.73 11.54
N VAL A 61 -11.70 3.05 12.26
CA VAL A 61 -11.31 1.66 12.00
C VAL A 61 -11.54 0.86 13.28
N THR A 62 -12.34 -0.20 13.18
CA THR A 62 -12.77 -1.03 14.31
C THR A 62 -12.26 -2.47 14.19
N GLY A 63 -12.35 -3.24 15.28
CA GLY A 63 -12.00 -4.65 15.34
C GLY A 63 -10.77 -4.96 16.20
N ASP A 64 -10.64 -6.23 16.61
CA ASP A 64 -9.67 -6.65 17.62
C ASP A 64 -8.49 -7.44 17.05
N THR A 65 -8.60 -7.93 15.80
CA THR A 65 -7.56 -8.71 15.11
C THR A 65 -7.08 -7.97 13.86
N PRO A 66 -5.86 -8.25 13.34
CA PRO A 66 -5.40 -7.66 12.09
C PRO A 66 -6.39 -7.88 10.94
N THR A 67 -6.97 -9.08 10.84
CA THR A 67 -7.99 -9.42 9.84
C THR A 67 -9.25 -8.55 9.95
N THR A 68 -9.86 -8.47 11.14
CA THR A 68 -11.09 -7.69 11.32
C THR A 68 -10.86 -6.20 11.15
N ARG A 69 -9.70 -5.70 11.59
CA ARG A 69 -9.32 -4.29 11.42
C ARG A 69 -9.11 -3.95 9.95
N TRP A 70 -8.44 -4.81 9.20
CA TRP A 70 -8.29 -4.65 7.75
C TRP A 70 -9.66 -4.57 7.05
N PHE A 71 -10.62 -5.43 7.41
CA PHE A 71 -11.96 -5.38 6.81
C PHE A 71 -12.71 -4.10 7.15
N SER A 72 -12.62 -3.62 8.40
CA SER A 72 -13.20 -2.33 8.80
C SER A 72 -12.56 -1.18 8.01
N PHE A 73 -11.24 -1.21 7.82
CA PHE A 73 -10.52 -0.20 7.05
C PHE A 73 -10.98 -0.18 5.58
N VAL A 74 -11.07 -1.36 4.94
CA VAL A 74 -11.53 -1.44 3.54
C VAL A 74 -12.94 -0.90 3.38
N ALA A 75 -13.85 -1.22 4.31
CA ALA A 75 -15.21 -0.70 4.29
C ALA A 75 -15.23 0.83 4.44
N ALA A 76 -14.47 1.38 5.39
CA ALA A 76 -14.42 2.82 5.65
C ALA A 76 -13.82 3.60 4.47
N VAL A 77 -12.73 3.12 3.86
CA VAL A 77 -12.13 3.76 2.68
C VAL A 77 -13.06 3.68 1.47
N ARG A 78 -13.74 2.53 1.26
CA ARG A 78 -14.76 2.40 0.21
C ARG A 78 -15.83 3.48 0.36
N GLU A 79 -16.41 3.61 1.55
CA GLU A 79 -17.44 4.61 1.83
C GLU A 79 -16.91 6.03 1.60
N LEU A 80 -15.70 6.34 2.08
CA LEU A 80 -15.06 7.62 1.87
C LEU A 80 -14.92 7.96 0.38
N LEU A 81 -14.50 7.01 -0.46
CA LEU A 81 -14.32 7.24 -1.90
C LEU A 81 -15.64 7.42 -2.67
N HIS A 82 -16.78 7.07 -2.08
CA HIS A 82 -18.11 7.34 -2.62
C HIS A 82 -18.76 8.63 -2.06
N ASP A 83 -18.15 9.25 -1.07
CA ASP A 83 -18.62 10.44 -0.35
C ASP A 83 -18.06 11.74 -0.97
N GLU A 84 -18.73 12.88 -0.78
CA GLU A 84 -18.24 14.18 -1.22
C GLU A 84 -16.90 14.57 -0.58
N ARG A 85 -16.61 14.04 0.61
CA ARG A 85 -15.33 14.16 1.33
C ARG A 85 -14.15 13.64 0.51
N ALA A 86 -14.33 12.76 -0.48
CA ALA A 86 -13.28 12.34 -1.39
C ALA A 86 -12.67 13.50 -2.21
N THR A 87 -13.37 14.63 -2.29
CA THR A 87 -12.91 15.86 -2.97
C THR A 87 -12.35 16.91 -2.01
N ALA A 88 -12.38 16.65 -0.69
CA ALA A 88 -11.74 17.52 0.29
C ALA A 88 -10.24 17.64 0.01
N THR A 89 -9.68 18.82 0.28
CA THR A 89 -8.27 19.11 0.08
C THR A 89 -7.53 19.05 1.40
N PHE A 90 -6.34 18.44 1.41
CA PHE A 90 -5.46 18.51 2.57
C PHE A 90 -4.97 19.94 2.79
N HIS A 91 -5.12 20.44 4.01
CA HIS A 91 -4.72 21.80 4.41
C HIS A 91 -3.34 21.85 5.09
N SER A 92 -2.73 20.69 5.33
CA SER A 92 -1.40 20.55 5.92
C SER A 92 -0.80 19.19 5.62
N GLY A 93 0.48 18.98 6.00
CA GLY A 93 1.16 17.70 5.85
C GLY A 93 1.72 17.45 4.45
N PRO A 94 2.17 16.23 4.16
CA PRO A 94 2.87 15.92 2.91
C PRO A 94 1.99 16.04 1.66
N ASP A 95 0.67 15.95 1.81
CA ASP A 95 -0.31 15.99 0.72
C ASP A 95 -1.01 17.35 0.56
N GLU A 96 -0.53 18.40 1.26
CA GLU A 96 -1.14 19.74 1.23
C GLU A 96 -1.43 20.21 -0.21
N GLY A 97 -2.65 20.68 -0.44
CA GLY A 97 -3.10 21.15 -1.74
C GLY A 97 -3.63 20.06 -2.69
N SER A 98 -3.44 18.79 -2.38
CA SER A 98 -4.06 17.67 -3.11
C SER A 98 -5.44 17.34 -2.54
N THR A 99 -6.32 16.77 -3.37
CA THR A 99 -7.58 16.18 -2.90
C THR A 99 -7.34 14.80 -2.27
N VAL A 100 -8.24 14.35 -1.39
CA VAL A 100 -8.26 13.00 -0.82
C VAL A 100 -8.16 11.93 -1.92
N THR A 101 -8.91 12.07 -3.00
CA THR A 101 -8.85 11.16 -4.15
C THR A 101 -7.46 11.10 -4.79
N GLN A 102 -6.79 12.25 -4.96
CA GLN A 102 -5.46 12.32 -5.54
C GLN A 102 -4.42 11.65 -4.63
N ALA A 103 -4.40 11.99 -3.34
CA ALA A 103 -3.47 11.40 -2.39
C ALA A 103 -3.70 9.88 -2.23
N THR A 104 -4.96 9.44 -2.18
CA THR A 104 -5.30 8.01 -2.13
C THR A 104 -4.75 7.27 -3.35
N THR A 105 -4.93 7.86 -4.54
CA THR A 105 -4.43 7.29 -5.80
C THR A 105 -2.91 7.22 -5.85
N ALA A 106 -2.23 8.24 -5.33
CA ALA A 106 -0.78 8.40 -5.42
C ALA A 106 -0.02 7.62 -4.34
N PHE A 107 -0.62 7.41 -3.16
CA PHE A 107 0.08 6.87 -2.00
C PHE A 107 -0.58 5.61 -1.43
N LEU A 108 -1.87 5.65 -1.07
CA LEU A 108 -2.51 4.49 -0.45
C LEU A 108 -2.57 3.28 -1.38
N LEU A 109 -2.98 3.47 -2.64
CA LEU A 109 -3.14 2.35 -3.57
C LEU A 109 -1.80 1.68 -3.92
N PRO A 110 -0.72 2.41 -4.23
CA PRO A 110 0.60 1.82 -4.40
C PRO A 110 1.09 1.09 -3.14
N ASP A 111 0.86 1.66 -1.96
CA ASP A 111 1.32 1.08 -0.69
C ASP A 111 0.66 -0.27 -0.40
N ILE A 112 -0.68 -0.36 -0.47
CA ILE A 112 -1.40 -1.63 -0.34
C ILE A 112 -0.94 -2.64 -1.41
N PHE A 113 -0.73 -2.18 -2.65
CA PHE A 113 -0.33 -3.04 -3.76
C PHE A 113 1.05 -3.67 -3.53
N MET A 114 2.04 -2.90 -3.09
CA MET A 114 3.38 -3.42 -2.77
C MET A 114 3.35 -4.32 -1.53
N HIS A 115 2.63 -3.90 -0.48
CA HIS A 115 2.51 -4.69 0.75
C HIS A 115 1.70 -5.99 0.58
N THR A 116 0.92 -6.14 -0.51
CA THR A 116 0.34 -7.44 -0.89
C THR A 116 1.44 -8.47 -1.13
N TRP A 117 2.56 -8.06 -1.74
CA TRP A 117 3.72 -8.92 -1.95
C TRP A 117 4.46 -9.22 -0.65
N ASP A 118 4.66 -8.20 0.21
CA ASP A 118 5.34 -8.39 1.49
C ASP A 118 4.57 -9.37 2.41
N LEU A 119 3.24 -9.23 2.46
CA LEU A 119 2.37 -10.10 3.25
C LEU A 119 2.37 -11.54 2.71
N ALA A 120 2.23 -11.74 1.40
CA ALA A 120 2.30 -13.06 0.79
C ALA A 120 3.63 -13.76 1.11
N ARG A 121 4.75 -13.04 0.97
CA ARG A 121 6.10 -13.58 1.21
C ARG A 121 6.36 -13.92 2.68
N SER A 122 5.77 -13.18 3.63
CA SER A 122 5.82 -13.56 5.06
C SER A 122 5.24 -14.95 5.33
N GLN A 123 4.32 -15.41 4.48
CA GLN A 123 3.67 -16.72 4.59
C GLN A 123 4.30 -17.78 3.67
N GLY A 124 5.43 -17.46 3.02
CA GLY A 124 6.08 -18.34 2.05
C GLY A 124 5.30 -18.52 0.74
N HIS A 125 4.37 -17.62 0.43
CA HIS A 125 3.63 -17.63 -0.83
C HIS A 125 4.31 -16.73 -1.87
N ASP A 126 4.29 -17.19 -3.12
CA ASP A 126 4.54 -16.32 -4.25
C ASP A 126 3.24 -15.66 -4.71
N VAL A 127 3.32 -14.35 -4.97
CA VAL A 127 2.23 -13.58 -5.56
C VAL A 127 2.73 -12.87 -6.81
N THR A 128 1.93 -12.94 -7.88
CA THR A 128 2.18 -12.20 -9.11
C THR A 128 1.40 -10.90 -9.07
N LEU A 129 2.12 -9.78 -8.99
CA LEU A 129 1.55 -8.44 -9.09
C LEU A 129 1.12 -8.13 -10.53
N ASP A 130 0.04 -7.33 -10.70
CA ASP A 130 -0.42 -6.85 -12.02
C ASP A 130 0.74 -6.12 -12.73
N PRO A 131 1.24 -6.62 -13.87
CA PRO A 131 2.49 -6.15 -14.46
C PRO A 131 2.40 -4.71 -14.96
N ASP A 132 1.26 -4.29 -15.48
CA ASP A 132 1.05 -2.94 -15.99
C ASP A 132 0.97 -1.92 -14.85
N TYR A 133 0.38 -2.30 -13.71
CA TYR A 133 0.36 -1.45 -12.52
C TYR A 133 1.73 -1.43 -11.84
N ALA A 134 2.44 -2.56 -11.78
CA ALA A 134 3.80 -2.60 -11.24
C ALA A 134 4.76 -1.71 -12.04
N ALA A 135 4.75 -1.80 -13.38
CA ALA A 135 5.57 -0.95 -14.23
C ALA A 135 5.26 0.55 -14.07
N ARG A 136 3.98 0.92 -13.91
CA ARG A 136 3.57 2.31 -13.66
C ARG A 136 4.03 2.82 -12.30
N ASN A 137 3.89 2.01 -11.24
CA ASN A 137 4.39 2.37 -9.91
C ASN A 137 5.92 2.54 -9.93
N LEU A 138 6.65 1.63 -10.58
CA LEU A 138 8.10 1.73 -10.73
C LEU A 138 8.51 3.03 -11.44
N ALA A 139 7.89 3.35 -12.57
CA ALA A 139 8.16 4.60 -13.28
C ALA A 139 7.83 5.84 -12.42
N GLY A 140 6.74 5.79 -11.65
CA GLY A 140 6.36 6.83 -10.69
C GLY A 140 7.43 7.05 -9.62
N LEU A 141 7.86 5.99 -8.95
CA LEU A 141 8.90 6.06 -7.91
C LEU A 141 10.24 6.55 -8.48
N GLN A 142 10.63 6.08 -9.67
CA GLN A 142 11.85 6.53 -10.36
C GLN A 142 11.80 8.03 -10.71
N SER A 143 10.62 8.57 -11.02
CA SER A 143 10.47 9.99 -11.35
C SER A 143 10.70 10.92 -10.15
N LEU A 144 10.55 10.42 -8.93
CA LEU A 144 10.83 11.16 -7.69
C LEU A 144 12.34 11.26 -7.40
N GLY A 145 13.16 10.45 -8.07
CA GLY A 145 14.62 10.48 -7.96
C GLY A 145 15.12 10.16 -6.54
N GLY A 146 16.32 10.66 -6.22
CA GLY A 146 17.02 10.38 -4.94
C GLY A 146 16.26 10.84 -3.68
N ALA A 147 15.33 11.79 -3.82
CA ALA A 147 14.54 12.30 -2.70
C ALA A 147 13.69 11.21 -2.03
N LEU A 148 13.29 10.18 -2.80
CA LEU A 148 12.54 9.04 -2.28
C LEU A 148 13.37 8.20 -1.30
N GLN A 149 14.65 7.96 -1.62
CA GLN A 149 15.57 7.20 -0.76
C GLN A 149 15.94 7.98 0.50
N GLU A 150 15.96 9.31 0.44
CA GLU A 150 16.22 10.18 1.61
C GLU A 150 15.10 10.14 2.65
N THR A 151 13.89 9.70 2.28
CA THR A 151 12.75 9.58 3.22
C THR A 151 12.91 8.43 4.22
N GLY A 152 13.74 7.43 3.91
CA GLY A 152 13.86 6.21 4.70
C GLY A 152 12.61 5.31 4.70
N GLN A 153 11.57 5.64 3.92
CA GLN A 153 10.34 4.84 3.83
C GLN A 153 10.55 3.54 3.04
N PHE A 154 11.58 3.50 2.20
CA PHE A 154 11.95 2.34 1.40
C PHE A 154 13.37 1.87 1.74
N GLY A 155 13.61 0.58 1.55
CA GLY A 155 14.96 0.04 1.61
C GLY A 155 15.82 0.54 0.43
N PRO A 156 17.15 0.37 0.49
CA PRO A 156 18.02 0.70 -0.63
C PRO A 156 17.63 -0.14 -1.86
N PRO A 157 17.52 0.46 -3.06
CA PRO A 157 17.19 -0.29 -4.27
C PRO A 157 18.18 -1.43 -4.52
N LEU A 158 17.65 -2.61 -4.84
CA LEU A 158 18.43 -3.80 -5.21
C LEU A 158 18.44 -3.99 -6.73
N THR A 159 19.47 -4.66 -7.23
CA THR A 159 19.53 -5.07 -8.64
C THR A 159 18.63 -6.27 -8.85
N PRO A 160 17.52 -6.14 -9.62
CA PRO A 160 16.69 -7.29 -9.92
C PRO A 160 17.44 -8.24 -10.89
N PRO A 161 17.05 -9.51 -10.92
CA PRO A 161 17.47 -10.44 -11.96
C PRO A 161 17.22 -9.94 -13.39
N ALA A 162 18.02 -10.41 -14.35
CA ALA A 162 17.90 -10.02 -15.76
C ALA A 162 16.54 -10.39 -16.40
N ASP A 163 15.91 -11.45 -15.88
CA ASP A 163 14.61 -11.98 -16.29
C ASP A 163 13.47 -11.63 -15.31
N ALA A 164 13.70 -10.68 -14.39
CA ALA A 164 12.70 -10.24 -13.43
C ALA A 164 11.44 -9.69 -14.11
N SER A 165 10.28 -10.16 -13.66
CA SER A 165 8.97 -9.62 -14.02
C SER A 165 8.85 -8.15 -13.58
N PRO A 166 7.88 -7.38 -14.14
CA PRO A 166 7.66 -6.00 -13.71
C PRO A 166 7.38 -5.84 -12.20
N GLY A 167 6.71 -6.83 -11.60
CA GLY A 167 6.49 -6.88 -10.15
C GLY A 167 7.80 -7.02 -9.37
N GLU A 168 8.66 -7.96 -9.77
CA GLU A 168 9.97 -8.14 -9.13
C GLU A 168 10.88 -6.93 -9.33
N GLN A 169 10.84 -6.28 -10.49
CA GLN A 169 11.59 -5.03 -10.71
C GLN A 169 11.13 -3.91 -9.77
N LEU A 170 9.81 -3.77 -9.57
CA LEU A 170 9.25 -2.83 -8.59
C LEU A 170 9.70 -3.17 -7.17
N MET A 171 9.53 -4.42 -6.74
CA MET A 171 9.85 -4.83 -5.37
C MET A 171 11.35 -4.72 -5.07
N ALA A 172 12.21 -5.08 -6.03
CA ALA A 172 13.66 -4.86 -5.93
C ALA A 172 14.00 -3.37 -5.79
N TYR A 173 13.32 -2.50 -6.54
CA TYR A 173 13.54 -1.05 -6.48
C TYR A 173 13.17 -0.45 -5.11
N VAL A 174 12.18 -1.00 -4.42
CA VAL A 174 11.82 -0.60 -3.04
C VAL A 174 12.58 -1.37 -1.96
N GLY A 175 13.62 -2.11 -2.35
CA GLY A 175 14.58 -2.74 -1.45
C GLY A 175 14.21 -4.15 -0.99
N ARG A 176 13.40 -4.90 -1.75
CA ARG A 176 13.05 -6.29 -1.43
C ARG A 176 13.88 -7.29 -2.22
N GLU A 177 14.28 -8.37 -1.56
CA GLU A 177 14.86 -9.53 -2.22
C GLU A 177 13.78 -10.33 -2.95
N VAL A 178 13.95 -10.55 -4.25
CA VAL A 178 12.89 -11.11 -5.10
C VAL A 178 13.07 -12.60 -5.43
N ARG A 179 14.01 -13.30 -4.80
CA ARG A 179 14.34 -14.72 -5.02
C ARG A 179 14.74 -15.46 -3.76
#